data_AF-A0A949ACD9-F1
#
_entry.id   AF-A0A949ACD9-F1
#
_cell.length_a   1.000
_cell.length_b   1.000
_cell.length_c   1.000
_cell.angle_alpha   90.00
_cell.angle_beta   90.00
_cell.angle_gamma   90.00
#
_symmetry.space_group_name_H-M   'P 1'
#
loop_
_entity.id
_entity.type
_entity.pdbx_description
1 polymer ?
#
loop_
_entity_poly.entity_id
_entity_poly.type
_entity_poly.pdbx_seq_one_letter_code
_entity_poly.pdbx_strand_id
1 'polypeptide(L)' 'MKTLQGQLAAAKSAAQNDIVQRQIVSTDAEINRLVYELYGLTKEEIKIVEGER' A
#
# COMPACT_ATOMS: atom_id res chain seq x y z
N MET A 1 7.08 -1.12 -5.73
CA MET A 1 7.37 -0.49 -4.42
C MET A 1 8.77 0.14 -4.35
N LYS A 2 9.89 -0.62 -4.47
CA LYS A 2 11.26 -0.08 -4.37
C LYS A 2 11.56 1.11 -5.30
N THR A 3 10.95 1.14 -6.48
CA THR A 3 11.07 2.23 -7.46
C THR A 3 10.32 3.50 -7.02
N LEU A 4 9.09 3.37 -6.50
CA LEU A 4 8.29 4.50 -5.98
C LEU A 4 8.92 5.11 -4.73
N GLN A 5 9.50 4.30 -3.85
CA GLN A 5 10.26 4.79 -2.68
C GLN A 5 11.50 5.60 -3.10
N GLY A 6 12.19 5.16 -4.16
CA GLY A 6 13.29 5.94 -4.76
C GLY A 6 12.81 7.26 -5.37
N GLN A 7 11.64 7.27 -6.01
CA GLN A 7 11.03 8.49 -6.56
C GLN A 7 10.57 9.45 -5.46
N LEU A 8 10.06 8.94 -4.33
CA LEU A 8 9.71 9.75 -3.17
C LEU A 8 10.95 10.43 -2.58
N ALA A 9 12.04 9.67 -2.42
CA ALA A 9 13.31 10.22 -1.95
C ALA A 9 13.93 11.26 -2.91
N ALA A 10 13.63 11.16 -4.21
CA ALA A 10 14.11 12.07 -5.24
C ALA A 10 13.17 13.27 -5.53
N ALA A 11 11.96 13.29 -4.95
CA ALA A 11 10.98 14.33 -5.19
C ALA A 11 11.47 15.68 -4.65
N LYS A 12 11.31 16.74 -5.45
CA LYS A 12 11.85 18.07 -5.14
C LYS A 12 10.79 19.08 -4.69
N SER A 13 9.52 18.66 -4.65
CA SER A 13 8.41 19.50 -4.22
C SER A 13 7.40 18.73 -3.38
N ALA A 14 6.67 19.44 -2.51
CA ALA A 14 5.61 18.86 -1.68
C ALA A 14 4.52 18.20 -2.54
N ALA A 15 4.11 18.84 -3.65
CA ALA A 15 3.11 18.28 -4.56
C ALA A 15 3.58 16.96 -5.20
N GLN A 16 4.86 16.85 -5.57
CA GLN A 16 5.42 15.60 -6.10
C GLN A 16 5.46 14.51 -5.02
N ASN A 17 5.84 14.87 -3.78
CA ASN A 17 5.79 13.96 -2.65
C ASN A 17 4.38 13.41 -2.43
N ASP A 18 3.36 14.27 -2.43
CA ASP A 18 1.97 13.86 -2.21
C ASP A 18 1.49 12.88 -3.30
N ILE A 19 1.86 13.13 -4.56
CA ILE A 19 1.50 12.25 -5.68
C ILE A 19 2.14 10.87 -5.49
N VAL A 20 3.46 10.82 -5.24
CA VAL A 20 4.18 9.55 -5.09
C VAL A 20 3.71 8.81 -3.83
N GLN A 21 3.46 9.52 -2.74
CA GLN A 21 2.96 8.94 -1.50
C GLN A 21 1.58 8.30 -1.69
N ARG A 22 0.67 8.95 -2.41
CA ARG A 22 -0.65 8.37 -2.74
C ARG A 22 -0.51 7.11 -3.59
N GLN A 23 0.41 7.11 -4.54
CA GLN A 23 0.69 5.92 -5.37
C GLN A 23 1.21 4.76 -4.51
N ILE A 24 2.12 5.02 -3.57
CA ILE A 24 2.62 4.01 -2.63
C ILE A 24 1.47 3.41 -1.82
N VAL A 25 0.65 4.26 -1.20
CA VAL A 25 -0.49 3.80 -0.39
C VAL A 25 -1.47 2.95 -1.22
N SER A 26 -1.78 3.39 -2.44
CA SER A 26 -2.67 2.63 -3.34
C SER A 26 -2.07 1.28 -3.73
N THR A 27 -0.78 1.23 -4.04
CA THR A 27 -0.09 -0.02 -4.40
C THR A 27 0.02 -0.96 -3.20
N ASP A 28 0.30 -0.46 -2.01
CA ASP A 28 0.38 -1.29 -0.80
C ASP A 28 -0.98 -1.91 -0.47
N ALA A 29 -2.08 -1.15 -0.62
CA ALA A 29 -3.44 -1.69 -0.46
C ALA A 29 -3.78 -2.78 -1.50
N GLU A 30 -3.37 -2.58 -2.76
CA GLU A 30 -3.54 -3.59 -3.81
C GLU A 30 -2.74 -4.86 -3.51
N ILE A 31 -1.51 -4.72 -3.02
CA ILE A 31 -0.67 -5.84 -2.60
C ILE A 31 -1.35 -6.60 -1.45
N ASN A 32 -1.83 -5.92 -0.41
CA ASN A 32 -2.54 -6.57 0.68
C ASN A 32 -3.74 -7.38 0.19
N ARG A 33 -4.57 -6.78 -0.69
CA ARG A 33 -5.70 -7.48 -1.32
C ARG A 33 -5.26 -8.74 -2.08
N LEU A 34 -4.21 -8.64 -2.91
CA LEU A 34 -3.69 -9.77 -3.66
C LEU A 34 -3.13 -10.87 -2.76
N VAL A 35 -2.47 -10.50 -1.66
CA VAL A 35 -1.98 -11.46 -0.66
C VAL A 35 -3.16 -12.16 0.01
N TYR A 36 -4.19 -11.43 0.43
CA TYR A 36 -5.40 -12.01 1.01
C TYR A 36 -6.10 -12.97 0.04
N GLU A 37 -6.19 -12.59 -1.24
CA GLU A 37 -6.76 -13.43 -2.30
C GLU A 37 -5.94 -14.70 -2.52
N LEU A 38 -4.60 -14.59 -2.55
CA LEU A 38 -3.70 -15.72 -2.75
C LEU A 38 -3.79 -16.76 -1.62
N TYR A 39 -3.97 -16.30 -0.38
CA TYR A 39 -4.12 -17.16 0.79
C TYR A 39 -5.58 -17.52 1.09
N GLY A 40 -6.53 -16.99 0.33
CA GLY A 40 -7.96 -17.30 0.48
C GLY A 40 -8.59 -16.79 1.77
N LEU A 41 -8.13 -15.66 2.30
CA LEU A 41 -8.63 -15.12 3.57
C LEU A 41 -10.09 -14.65 3.45
N THR A 42 -10.85 -14.94 4.50
CA THR A 42 -12.20 -14.42 4.73
C THR A 42 -12.18 -12.97 5.23
N LYS A 43 -13.33 -12.30 5.21
CA LYS A 43 -13.44 -10.91 5.69
C LYS A 43 -13.11 -10.80 7.18
N GLU A 44 -13.48 -11.82 7.95
CA GLU A 44 -13.21 -11.94 9.38
C GLU A 44 -11.71 -12.08 9.65
N GLU A 45 -11.01 -12.91 8.86
CA GLU A 45 -9.55 -13.08 8.96
C GLU A 45 -8.80 -11.81 8.54
N ILE A 46 -9.25 -11.13 7.49
CA ILE A 46 -8.66 -9.85 7.06
C ILE A 46 -8.73 -8.81 8.18
N LYS A 47 -9.90 -8.66 8.83
CA LYS A 47 -10.07 -7.73 9.97
C LYS A 47 -9.08 -8.02 11.10
N ILE A 48 -8.87 -9.30 11.42
CA ILE A 48 -7.90 -9.72 12.42
C ILE A 48 -6.48 -9.31 12.02
N VAL A 49 -6.09 -9.50 10.75
CA VAL A 49 -4.78 -9.10 10.22
C VAL A 49 -4.59 -7.59 10.24
N GLU A 50 -5.63 -6.82 9.94
CA GLU A 50 -5.62 -5.36 9.92
C GLU A 50 -5.75 -4.73 11.32
N GLY A 51 -5.98 -5.54 12.36
CA GLY A 51 -6.16 -5.08 13.73
C GLY A 51 -7.51 -4.39 13.97
N GLU A 52 -8.44 -4.52 13.03
CA GLU A 52 -9.81 -4.06 13.15
C GLU A 52 -10.60 -5.11 13.97
N ARG A 53 -10.91 -4.80 15.23
CA ARG A 53 -11.75 -5.65 16.08
C ARG A 53 -13.23 -5.50 15.77
#